data_AF-A0A7W9PJ01-F1
#
_entry.id   AF-A0A7W9PJ01-F1
#
_cell.length_a   1.000
_cell.length_b   1.000
_cell.length_c   1.000
_cell.angle_alpha   90.00
_cell.angle_beta   90.00
_cell.angle_gamma   90.00
#
_symmetry.space_group_name_H-M   'P 1'
#
loop_
_entity.id
_entity.type
_entity.pdbx_description
1 polymer ?
#
loop_
_entity_poly.entity_id
_entity_poly.type
_entity_poly.pdbx_seq_one_letter_code
_entity_poly.pdbx_strand_id
1 'polypeptide(L)'
;MTEEDAAQEGTVVLHARLRSDFEDASSAAADGFVLQLTESLPDVCAAHGRPAAGKRAKDIRFARARRGWVQVTAANQLGTLISGMPRRVATGAPVQTELIKGVVEGEWPVCPRCLRVSSAYRWIGHAFIALGLVALYLVFAASQLGFRPTVLVLLIFPGWIPFGLLAAMLAYIRSTTIVRIMPIVDLTGVRLRAHANFVAALTTPRGRESRG
;
A
#
# COMPACT_ATOMS: atom_id res chain seq x y z
N MET A 1 -13.92 -5.61 -10.71
CA MET A 1 -13.01 -6.38 -11.58
C MET A 1 -13.92 -7.40 -12.22
N THR A 2 -14.30 -7.19 -13.47
CA THR A 2 -15.12 -8.17 -14.20
C THR A 2 -14.25 -9.41 -14.41
N GLU A 3 -14.83 -10.61 -14.45
CA GLU A 3 -14.08 -11.87 -14.64
C GLU A 3 -13.19 -11.85 -15.90
N GLU A 4 -13.57 -11.06 -16.92
CA GLU A 4 -12.77 -10.86 -18.13
C GLU A 4 -11.44 -10.10 -17.88
N ASP A 5 -11.37 -9.20 -16.89
CA ASP A 5 -10.12 -8.48 -16.55
C ASP A 5 -9.10 -9.43 -15.87
N ALA A 6 -9.53 -10.58 -15.32
CA ALA A 6 -8.67 -11.49 -14.56
C ALA A 6 -7.93 -12.53 -15.43
N ALA A 7 -8.38 -12.75 -16.67
CA ALA A 7 -7.86 -13.82 -17.54
C ALA A 7 -6.51 -13.49 -18.22
N GLN A 8 -5.94 -12.29 -18.01
CA GLN A 8 -4.73 -11.83 -18.71
C GLN A 8 -3.66 -11.25 -17.76
N GLU A 9 -3.52 -11.79 -16.56
CA GLU A 9 -2.41 -11.46 -15.65
C GLU A 9 -1.16 -12.29 -16.00
N GLY A 10 -0.07 -11.60 -16.38
CA GLY A 10 1.28 -12.17 -16.51
C GLY A 10 2.15 -11.84 -15.29
N THR A 11 3.21 -12.62 -15.10
CA THR A 11 4.28 -12.30 -14.12
C THR A 11 5.51 -11.80 -14.87
N VAL A 12 6.04 -10.64 -14.46
CA VAL A 12 7.25 -10.06 -15.05
C VAL A 12 8.29 -9.80 -13.98
N VAL A 13 9.56 -9.97 -14.32
CA VAL A 13 10.69 -9.62 -13.45
C VAL A 13 11.21 -8.26 -13.89
N LEU A 14 11.22 -7.30 -12.97
CA LEU A 14 11.85 -6.00 -13.18
C LEU A 14 13.22 -6.00 -12.52
N HIS A 15 14.24 -5.55 -13.24
CA HIS A 15 15.58 -5.42 -12.69
C HIS A 15 15.63 -4.28 -11.69
N ALA A 16 16.07 -4.60 -10.48
CA ALA A 16 16.26 -3.65 -9.41
C ALA A 16 17.67 -3.80 -8.84
N ARG A 17 18.21 -2.69 -8.37
CA ARG A 17 19.49 -2.69 -7.66
C ARG A 17 19.27 -2.23 -6.22
N LEU A 18 20.06 -2.77 -5.32
CA LEU A 18 20.15 -2.21 -3.96
C LEU A 18 20.70 -0.79 -4.06
N ARG A 19 20.12 0.13 -3.29
CA ARG A 19 20.60 1.51 -3.23
C ARG A 19 21.97 1.53 -2.55
N SER A 20 22.88 2.36 -3.05
CA SER A 20 24.30 2.34 -2.65
C SER A 20 24.55 2.71 -1.19
N ASP A 21 23.65 3.45 -0.56
CA ASP A 21 23.66 3.74 0.89
C ASP A 21 23.22 2.55 1.75
N PHE A 22 22.77 1.45 1.13
CA PHE A 22 22.41 0.18 1.78
C PHE A 22 23.29 -0.99 1.32
N GLU A 23 24.41 -0.75 0.64
CA GLU A 23 25.26 -1.76 -0.02
C GLU A 23 26.00 -2.74 0.90
N ASP A 24 25.95 -2.56 2.22
CA ASP A 24 26.38 -3.56 3.20
C ASP A 24 25.39 -4.75 3.21
N ALA A 25 25.42 -5.54 2.12
CA ALA A 25 24.46 -6.58 1.78
C ALA A 25 24.36 -7.70 2.83
N SER A 26 25.38 -7.87 3.68
CA SER A 26 25.38 -8.83 4.79
C SER A 26 24.50 -8.38 5.96
N SER A 27 24.27 -7.07 6.13
CA SER A 27 23.36 -6.47 7.12
C SER A 27 21.97 -6.20 6.54
N ALA A 28 21.88 -5.81 5.27
CA ALA A 28 20.62 -5.44 4.60
C ALA A 28 19.55 -6.57 4.62
N ALA A 29 19.98 -7.83 4.56
CA ALA A 29 19.03 -8.97 4.61
C ALA A 29 18.30 -9.10 5.97
N ALA A 30 18.91 -8.64 7.07
CA ALA A 30 18.34 -8.71 8.43
C ALA A 30 17.68 -7.39 8.86
N ASP A 31 18.25 -6.26 8.47
CA ASP A 31 17.84 -4.94 8.97
C ASP A 31 16.91 -4.17 8.03
N GLY A 32 16.93 -4.47 6.73
CA GLY A 32 16.08 -3.83 5.74
C GLY A 32 16.80 -3.53 4.43
N PHE A 33 16.02 -3.18 3.41
CA PHE A 33 16.56 -2.88 2.09
C PHE A 33 15.83 -1.70 1.43
N VAL A 34 16.54 -1.03 0.53
CA VAL A 34 15.94 -0.10 -0.44
C VAL A 34 16.36 -0.53 -1.84
N LEU A 35 15.42 -1.00 -2.64
CA LEU A 35 15.63 -1.39 -4.03
C LEU A 35 15.20 -0.26 -4.95
N GLN A 36 16.02 0.11 -5.91
CA GLN A 36 15.70 1.06 -6.97
C GLN A 36 15.50 0.32 -8.28
N LEU A 37 14.39 0.58 -8.97
CA LEU A 37 14.20 0.10 -10.33
C LEU A 37 15.27 0.70 -11.25
N THR A 38 15.93 -0.15 -12.03
CA THR A 38 17.01 0.28 -12.94
C THR A 38 16.48 0.76 -14.28
N GLU A 39 15.33 0.24 -14.70
CA GLU A 39 14.72 0.50 -16.00
C GLU A 39 13.53 1.45 -15.90
N SER A 40 13.37 2.29 -16.91
CA SER A 40 12.16 3.11 -17.05
C SER A 40 10.97 2.23 -17.44
N LEU A 41 9.88 2.30 -16.68
CA LEU A 41 8.67 1.55 -16.99
C LEU A 41 7.93 2.12 -18.21
N PRO A 42 7.24 1.27 -18.99
CA PRO A 42 6.46 1.71 -20.14
C PRO A 42 5.26 2.56 -19.72
N ASP A 43 4.72 3.35 -20.65
CA ASP A 43 3.59 4.26 -20.39
C ASP A 43 2.24 3.51 -20.45
N VAL A 44 2.21 2.33 -19.83
CA VAL A 44 1.06 1.45 -19.70
C VAL A 44 0.93 1.10 -18.22
N CYS A 45 -0.28 1.15 -17.67
CA CYS A 45 -0.51 0.83 -16.27
C CYS A 45 -0.39 -0.67 -16.02
N ALA A 46 0.51 -1.08 -15.14
CA ALA A 46 0.72 -2.49 -14.80
C ALA A 46 -0.54 -3.20 -14.31
N ALA A 47 -1.41 -2.52 -13.56
CA ALA A 47 -2.61 -3.13 -12.97
C ALA A 47 -3.78 -3.29 -13.95
N HIS A 48 -3.87 -2.47 -14.99
CA HIS A 48 -5.05 -2.42 -15.86
C HIS A 48 -4.75 -2.53 -17.36
N GLY A 49 -3.48 -2.51 -17.77
CA GLY A 49 -3.09 -2.56 -19.19
C GLY A 49 -3.50 -1.35 -20.02
N ARG A 50 -3.93 -0.25 -19.38
CA ARG A 50 -4.40 0.99 -20.03
C ARG A 50 -3.27 2.01 -20.17
N PRO A 51 -3.34 2.93 -21.14
CA PRO A 51 -2.38 4.03 -21.24
C PRO A 51 -2.23 4.79 -19.92
N ALA A 52 -0.99 5.09 -19.56
CA ALA A 52 -0.68 5.87 -18.39
C ALA A 52 -1.10 7.33 -18.61
N ALA A 53 -1.78 7.92 -17.64
CA ALA A 53 -2.03 9.36 -17.60
C ALA A 53 -0.84 10.13 -17.00
N GLY A 54 0.10 9.41 -16.38
CA GLY A 54 1.32 9.95 -15.80
C GLY A 54 2.06 8.88 -15.01
N LYS A 55 3.23 9.25 -14.49
CA LYS A 55 4.03 8.43 -13.57
C LYS A 55 3.97 9.01 -12.16
N ARG A 56 4.00 8.14 -11.15
CA ARG A 56 4.07 8.56 -9.75
C ARG A 56 5.28 7.92 -9.09
N ALA A 57 6.16 8.75 -8.54
CA ALA A 57 7.16 8.31 -7.58
C ALA A 57 6.44 7.72 -6.37
N LYS A 58 6.60 6.41 -6.15
CA LYS A 58 5.99 5.72 -5.02
C LYS A 58 6.90 4.66 -4.45
N ASP A 59 7.12 4.80 -3.16
CA ASP A 59 7.84 3.86 -2.32
C ASP A 59 6.89 2.73 -1.94
N ILE A 60 7.17 1.54 -2.47
CA ILE A 60 6.38 0.35 -2.14
C ILE A 60 7.04 -0.32 -0.94
N ARG A 61 6.27 -0.39 0.14
CA ARG A 61 6.74 -0.85 1.44
C ARG A 61 6.56 -2.36 1.59
N PHE A 62 7.54 -3.01 2.22
CA PHE A 62 7.57 -4.44 2.51
C PHE A 62 7.84 -4.68 4.00
N ALA A 63 7.18 -5.71 4.51
CA ALA A 63 7.38 -6.23 5.85
C ALA A 63 8.01 -7.63 5.78
N ARG A 64 8.79 -7.99 6.81
CA ARG A 64 9.44 -9.29 6.89
C ARG A 64 8.41 -10.36 7.27
N ALA A 65 8.27 -11.38 6.43
CA ALA A 65 7.45 -12.56 6.72
C ALA A 65 8.31 -13.84 6.69
N ARG A 66 7.74 -14.96 7.14
CA ARG A 66 8.43 -16.28 7.16
C ARG A 66 8.94 -16.74 5.79
N ARG A 67 8.28 -16.33 4.70
CA ARG A 67 8.56 -16.76 3.32
C ARG A 67 9.22 -15.67 2.47
N GLY A 68 9.89 -14.70 3.11
CA GLY A 68 10.50 -13.55 2.43
C GLY A 68 9.82 -12.24 2.79
N TRP A 69 9.97 -11.25 1.93
CA TRP A 69 9.46 -9.91 2.14
C TRP A 69 8.13 -9.72 1.44
N VAL A 70 7.07 -9.40 2.20
CA VAL A 70 5.71 -9.30 1.69
C VAL A 70 5.32 -7.83 1.61
N GLN A 71 4.71 -7.44 0.49
CA GLN A 71 4.22 -6.08 0.30
C GLN A 71 3.17 -5.73 1.36
N VAL A 72 3.32 -4.55 1.96
CA VAL A 72 2.34 -4.00 2.88
C VAL A 72 1.12 -3.54 2.08
N THR A 73 0.01 -4.26 2.23
CA THR A 73 -1.28 -3.95 1.61
C THR A 73 -2.37 -3.83 2.67
N ALA A 74 -3.48 -3.17 2.34
CA ALA A 74 -4.62 -3.04 3.26
C ALA A 74 -5.15 -4.41 3.71
N ALA A 75 -5.21 -5.38 2.78
CA ALA A 75 -5.65 -6.74 3.09
C ALA A 75 -4.68 -7.46 4.04
N ASN A 76 -3.36 -7.34 3.80
CA ASN A 76 -2.36 -7.97 4.68
C ASN A 76 -2.39 -7.35 6.08
N GLN A 77 -2.49 -6.01 6.18
CA GLN A 77 -2.58 -5.30 7.46
C GLN A 77 -3.86 -5.66 8.22
N LEU A 78 -4.99 -5.78 7.52
CA LEU A 78 -6.23 -6.24 8.15
C LEU A 78 -6.10 -7.69 8.64
N GLY A 79 -5.50 -8.58 7.83
CA GLY A 79 -5.27 -9.97 8.20
C GLY A 79 -4.36 -10.14 9.43
N THR A 80 -3.26 -9.39 9.52
CA THR A 80 -2.35 -9.43 10.69
C THR A 80 -3.01 -8.88 11.95
N LEU A 81 -3.87 -7.87 11.83
CA LEU A 81 -4.66 -7.35 12.96
C LEU A 81 -5.67 -8.38 13.47
N ILE A 82 -6.44 -9.00 12.57
CA ILE A 82 -7.47 -9.98 12.92
C ILE A 82 -6.82 -11.24 13.53
N SER A 83 -5.82 -11.81 12.86
CA SER A 83 -5.15 -13.03 13.34
C SER A 83 -4.37 -12.84 14.65
N GLY A 84 -3.86 -11.63 14.90
CA GLY A 84 -3.15 -11.29 16.14
C GLY A 84 -4.07 -11.03 17.32
N MET A 85 -5.36 -10.73 17.09
CA MET A 85 -6.31 -10.33 18.12
C MET A 85 -6.49 -11.35 19.26
N PRO A 86 -6.75 -12.66 19.01
CA PRO A 86 -6.98 -13.61 20.10
C PRO A 86 -5.75 -13.77 21.01
N ARG A 87 -4.54 -13.77 20.43
CA ARG A 87 -3.30 -13.85 21.21
C ARG A 87 -3.09 -12.58 22.04
N ARG A 88 -3.37 -11.40 21.50
CA ARG A 88 -3.22 -10.11 22.21
C ARG A 88 -4.16 -9.99 23.39
N VAL A 89 -5.42 -10.39 23.22
CA VAL A 89 -6.40 -10.40 24.32
C VAL A 89 -5.95 -11.35 25.43
N ALA A 90 -5.39 -12.52 25.07
CA ALA A 90 -4.93 -13.50 26.04
C ALA A 90 -3.63 -13.10 26.77
N THR A 91 -2.69 -12.44 26.09
CA THR A 91 -1.34 -12.19 26.66
C THR A 91 -1.05 -10.73 27.01
N GLY A 92 -1.97 -9.79 26.74
CA GLY A 92 -1.73 -8.35 26.90
C GLY A 92 -0.56 -7.83 26.05
N ALA A 93 -0.13 -8.60 25.03
CA ALA A 93 1.08 -8.27 24.28
C ALA A 93 0.84 -7.02 23.42
N PRO A 94 1.81 -6.08 23.38
CA PRO A 94 1.70 -4.89 22.55
C PRO A 94 1.63 -5.26 21.08
N VAL A 95 1.00 -4.39 20.28
CA VAL A 95 0.94 -4.55 18.83
C VAL A 95 2.37 -4.46 18.29
N GLN A 96 2.96 -5.62 17.97
CA GLN A 96 4.14 -5.65 17.12
C GLN A 96 3.69 -5.25 15.71
N THR A 97 3.79 -3.97 15.39
CA THR A 97 3.85 -3.52 14.01
C THR A 97 5.10 -4.13 13.42
N GLU A 98 4.95 -5.10 12.51
CA GLU A 98 6.07 -5.59 11.70
C GLU A 98 6.76 -4.35 11.11
N LEU A 99 7.99 -4.06 11.56
CA LEU A 99 8.71 -2.87 11.12
C LEU A 99 8.83 -2.96 9.60
N ILE A 100 8.37 -1.91 8.94
CA ILE A 100 8.58 -1.73 7.52
C ILE A 100 10.08 -1.54 7.34
N LYS A 101 10.73 -2.56 6.78
CA LYS A 101 12.18 -2.60 6.60
C LYS A 101 12.58 -2.68 5.13
N GLY A 102 11.67 -3.05 4.24
CA GLY A 102 11.93 -3.08 2.79
C GLY A 102 11.20 -1.97 2.05
N VAL A 103 11.88 -1.30 1.12
CA VAL A 103 11.30 -0.31 0.21
C VAL A 103 11.72 -0.60 -1.22
N VAL A 104 10.78 -0.53 -2.16
CA VAL A 104 11.06 -0.49 -3.59
C VAL A 104 10.71 0.90 -4.11
N GLU A 105 11.71 1.64 -4.55
CA GLU A 105 11.61 2.97 -5.14
C GLU A 105 11.50 2.88 -6.65
N GLY A 106 10.64 3.71 -7.23
CA GLY A 106 10.49 3.80 -8.66
C GLY A 106 9.34 4.69 -9.09
N GLU A 107 9.31 4.99 -10.38
CA GLU A 107 8.23 5.71 -11.02
C GLU A 107 7.23 4.75 -11.66
N TRP A 108 6.01 4.72 -11.12
CA TRP A 108 5.00 3.77 -11.56
C TRP A 108 4.00 4.42 -12.53
N PRO A 109 3.74 3.81 -13.71
CA PRO A 109 2.74 4.30 -14.64
C PRO A 109 1.32 4.09 -14.09
N VAL A 110 0.52 5.16 -14.08
CA VAL A 110 -0.81 5.16 -13.47
C VAL A 110 -1.87 5.57 -14.51
N CYS A 111 -2.89 4.75 -14.71
CA CYS A 111 -4.00 5.09 -15.60
C CYS A 111 -5.08 5.94 -14.90
N PRO A 112 -5.98 6.59 -15.64
CA PRO A 112 -7.09 7.37 -15.06
C PRO A 112 -8.00 6.58 -14.11
N ARG A 113 -8.14 5.26 -14.32
CA ARG A 113 -8.91 4.39 -13.42
C ARG A 113 -8.25 4.26 -12.04
N CYS A 114 -6.93 4.00 -12.01
CA CYS A 114 -6.16 3.98 -10.76
C CYS A 114 -6.23 5.32 -10.03
N LEU A 115 -6.14 6.44 -10.75
CA LEU A 115 -6.22 7.78 -10.16
C LEU A 115 -7.59 8.04 -9.51
N ARG A 116 -8.69 7.70 -10.20
CA ARG A 116 -10.05 7.83 -9.65
C ARG A 116 -10.25 6.97 -8.40
N VAL A 117 -9.84 5.71 -8.43
CA VAL A 117 -9.95 4.80 -7.27
C VAL A 117 -9.10 5.29 -6.10
N SER A 118 -7.85 5.70 -6.36
CA SER A 118 -6.95 6.26 -5.33
C SER A 118 -7.56 7.52 -4.70
N SER A 119 -8.11 8.43 -5.51
CA SER A 119 -8.78 9.64 -5.02
C SER A 119 -10.02 9.31 -4.20
N ALA A 120 -10.88 8.39 -4.65
CA ALA A 120 -12.06 7.96 -3.90
C ALA A 120 -11.69 7.41 -2.51
N TYR A 121 -10.67 6.55 -2.41
CA TYR A 121 -10.22 6.04 -1.12
C TYR A 121 -9.62 7.11 -0.20
N ARG A 122 -8.94 8.12 -0.75
CA ARG A 122 -8.48 9.27 0.05
C ARG A 122 -9.66 10.05 0.61
N TRP A 123 -10.67 10.33 -0.21
CA TRP A 123 -11.88 11.01 0.22
C TRP A 123 -12.62 10.22 1.30
N ILE A 124 -12.73 8.89 1.16
CA ILE A 124 -13.28 8.02 2.21
C ILE A 124 -12.46 8.16 3.50
N GLY A 125 -11.14 8.09 3.43
CA GLY A 125 -10.27 8.28 4.60
C GLY A 125 -10.45 9.64 5.28
N HIS A 126 -10.53 10.72 4.49
CA HIS A 126 -10.81 12.07 5.01
C HIS A 126 -12.20 12.17 5.64
N ALA A 127 -13.23 11.56 5.03
CA ALA A 127 -14.58 11.56 5.57
C ALA A 127 -14.66 10.86 6.93
N PHE A 128 -13.95 9.74 7.11
CA PHE A 128 -13.84 9.10 8.42
C PHE A 128 -13.19 10.05 9.44
N ILE A 129 -12.01 10.61 9.14
CA ILE A 129 -11.33 11.53 10.07
C ILE A 129 -12.23 12.72 10.44
N ALA A 130 -12.87 13.35 9.45
CA ALA A 130 -13.78 14.47 9.66
C ALA A 130 -14.97 14.07 10.55
N LEU A 131 -15.58 12.91 10.32
CA LEU A 131 -16.67 12.40 11.16
C LEU A 131 -16.23 12.22 12.62
N GLY A 132 -15.02 11.68 12.85
CA GLY A 132 -14.45 11.56 14.19
C GLY A 132 -14.25 12.91 14.88
N LEU A 133 -13.71 13.90 14.16
CA LEU A 133 -13.53 15.26 14.67
C LEU A 133 -14.85 15.95 15.02
N VAL A 134 -15.87 15.81 14.16
CA VAL A 134 -17.22 16.33 14.43
C VAL A 134 -17.81 15.68 15.68
N ALA A 135 -17.69 14.36 15.82
CA ALA A 135 -18.19 13.65 16.99
C ALA A 135 -17.51 14.12 18.30
N LEU A 136 -16.18 14.29 18.28
CA LEU A 136 -15.42 14.83 19.41
C LEU A 136 -15.84 16.26 19.76
N TYR A 137 -16.04 17.11 18.76
CA TYR A 137 -16.53 18.47 18.95
C TYR A 137 -17.92 18.48 19.60
N LEU A 138 -18.82 17.60 19.18
CA LEU A 138 -20.17 17.49 19.78
C LEU A 138 -20.13 17.03 21.25
N VAL A 139 -19.25 16.08 21.59
CA VAL A 139 -19.03 15.69 23.01
C VAL A 139 -18.56 16.89 23.82
N PHE A 140 -17.58 17.62 23.30
CA PHE A 140 -17.03 18.79 23.95
C PHE A 140 -18.08 19.89 24.12
N ALA A 141 -18.84 20.23 23.09
CA ALA A 141 -19.90 21.24 23.17
C ALA A 141 -20.99 20.83 24.18
N ALA A 142 -21.41 19.56 24.17
CA ALA A 142 -22.39 19.05 25.13
C ALA A 142 -21.89 19.14 26.58
N SER A 143 -20.60 18.86 26.83
CA SER A 143 -20.04 18.96 28.18
C SER A 143 -19.93 20.41 28.67
N GLN A 144 -19.62 21.36 27.80
CA GLN A 144 -19.61 22.80 28.14
C GLN A 144 -21.01 23.32 28.50
N LEU A 145 -22.06 22.72 27.96
CA LEU A 145 -23.45 23.05 28.27
C LEU A 145 -23.99 22.33 29.53
N GLY A 146 -23.15 21.57 30.22
CA GLY A 146 -23.53 20.83 31.43
C GLY A 146 -24.28 19.53 31.17
N PHE A 147 -24.43 19.10 29.91
CA PHE A 147 -24.97 17.78 29.60
C PHE A 147 -23.95 16.68 29.94
N ARG A 148 -24.45 15.47 30.25
CA ARG A 148 -23.64 14.26 30.39
C ARG A 148 -23.79 13.40 29.12
N PRO A 149 -22.93 13.56 28.11
CA PRO A 149 -23.09 12.90 26.80
C PRO A 149 -22.65 11.42 26.84
N THR A 150 -23.08 10.63 27.83
CA THR A 150 -22.62 9.25 28.08
C THR A 150 -22.80 8.35 26.86
N VAL A 151 -23.95 8.45 26.18
CA VAL A 151 -24.23 7.65 24.96
C VAL A 151 -23.26 8.02 23.83
N LEU A 152 -22.98 9.31 23.65
CA LEU A 152 -22.07 9.78 22.61
C LEU A 152 -20.62 9.36 22.92
N VAL A 153 -20.21 9.40 24.20
CA VAL A 153 -18.91 8.90 24.65
C VAL A 153 -18.78 7.41 24.36
N LEU A 154 -19.79 6.59 24.69
CA LEU A 154 -19.76 5.15 24.42
C LEU A 154 -19.73 4.81 22.92
N LEU A 155 -20.39 5.63 22.10
CA LEU A 155 -20.38 5.49 20.64
C LEU A 155 -19.02 5.87 20.03
N ILE A 156 -18.31 6.84 20.62
CA ILE A 156 -16.96 7.22 20.18
C ILE A 156 -15.89 6.26 20.72
N PHE A 157 -15.99 5.87 21.99
CA PHE A 157 -15.09 4.96 22.67
C PHE A 157 -15.89 3.87 23.40
N PRO A 158 -15.80 2.60 22.98
CA PRO A 158 -14.83 2.00 22.06
C PRO A 158 -15.30 1.92 20.60
N GLY A 159 -16.39 2.60 20.23
CA GLY A 159 -16.96 2.49 18.88
C GLY A 159 -16.09 3.16 17.80
N TRP A 160 -16.30 4.45 17.56
CA TRP A 160 -15.62 5.15 16.46
C TRP A 160 -14.10 5.00 16.51
N ILE A 161 -13.44 5.36 17.62
CA ILE A 161 -11.97 5.53 17.70
C ILE A 161 -11.19 4.37 17.08
N PRO A 162 -11.32 3.11 17.54
CA PRO A 162 -10.54 2.03 16.96
C PRO A 162 -10.99 1.68 15.53
N PHE A 163 -12.30 1.60 15.28
CA PHE A 163 -12.81 1.08 14.00
C PHE A 163 -12.73 2.11 12.87
N GLY A 164 -13.06 3.36 13.13
CA GLY A 164 -12.99 4.45 12.18
C GLY A 164 -11.54 4.83 11.86
N LEU A 165 -10.63 4.86 12.83
CA LEU A 165 -9.20 5.13 12.56
C LEU A 165 -8.61 3.99 11.72
N LEU A 166 -8.97 2.75 12.05
CA LEU A 166 -8.58 1.58 11.26
C LEU A 166 -9.11 1.67 9.83
N ALA A 167 -10.39 2.00 9.65
CA ALA A 167 -11.00 2.17 8.33
C ALA A 167 -10.32 3.28 7.52
N ALA A 168 -10.04 4.43 8.15
CA ALA A 168 -9.30 5.53 7.54
C ALA A 168 -7.89 5.07 7.12
N MET A 169 -7.15 4.42 8.02
CA MET A 169 -5.81 3.88 7.74
C MET A 169 -5.82 2.90 6.56
N LEU A 170 -6.76 1.95 6.53
CA LEU A 170 -6.89 0.99 5.44
C LEU A 170 -7.25 1.66 4.11
N ALA A 171 -8.12 2.67 4.14
CA ALA A 171 -8.44 3.47 2.96
C ALA A 171 -7.20 4.21 2.44
N TYR A 172 -6.39 4.80 3.33
CA TYR A 172 -5.12 5.43 2.96
C TYR A 172 -4.12 4.44 2.35
N ILE A 173 -3.90 3.29 2.99
CA ILE A 173 -3.02 2.24 2.46
C ILE A 173 -3.50 1.82 1.07
N ARG A 174 -4.80 1.53 0.93
CA ARG A 174 -5.41 1.13 -0.34
C ARG A 174 -5.23 2.20 -1.43
N SER A 175 -5.33 3.48 -1.06
CA SER A 175 -5.13 4.61 -1.98
C SER A 175 -3.70 4.69 -2.53
N THR A 176 -2.73 4.17 -1.78
CA THR A 176 -1.30 4.17 -2.15
C THR A 176 -0.85 2.89 -2.85
N THR A 177 -1.60 1.80 -2.75
CA THR A 177 -1.29 0.54 -3.46
C THR A 177 -1.66 0.65 -4.94
N ILE A 178 -0.71 1.09 -5.77
CA ILE A 178 -0.90 1.21 -7.23
C ILE A 178 -0.70 -0.14 -7.93
N VAL A 179 0.21 -0.96 -7.38
CA VAL A 179 0.73 -2.14 -8.05
C VAL A 179 0.97 -3.26 -7.02
N ARG A 180 0.84 -4.52 -7.45
CA ARG A 180 0.99 -5.70 -6.59
C ARG A 180 2.28 -6.46 -6.92
N ILE A 181 3.26 -6.30 -6.05
CA ILE A 181 4.55 -6.98 -6.12
C ILE A 181 4.44 -8.30 -5.35
N MET A 182 4.97 -9.36 -5.95
CA MET A 182 5.04 -10.68 -5.32
C MET A 182 6.09 -10.69 -4.20
N PRO A 183 6.05 -11.65 -3.26
CA PRO A 183 7.05 -11.72 -2.21
C PRO A 183 8.49 -11.73 -2.76
N ILE A 184 9.31 -10.83 -2.22
CA ILE A 184 10.72 -10.67 -2.59
C ILE A 184 11.51 -11.68 -1.76
N VAL A 185 12.18 -12.59 -2.47
CA VAL A 185 13.05 -13.63 -1.90
C VAL A 185 14.52 -13.39 -2.24
N ASP A 186 14.78 -12.62 -3.30
CA ASP A 186 16.09 -12.22 -3.80
C ASP A 186 16.07 -10.71 -4.06
N LEU A 187 17.18 -10.03 -3.81
CA LEU A 187 17.36 -8.58 -3.99
C LEU A 187 17.78 -8.20 -5.41
N THR A 188 18.05 -9.16 -6.31
CA THR A 188 18.44 -8.89 -7.71
C THR A 188 17.28 -8.42 -8.60
N GLY A 189 16.03 -8.64 -8.18
CA GLY A 189 14.89 -8.34 -9.03
C GLY A 189 13.55 -8.35 -8.30
N VAL A 190 12.60 -7.61 -8.85
CA VAL A 190 11.25 -7.45 -8.31
C VAL A 190 10.27 -8.15 -9.22
N ARG A 191 9.59 -9.18 -8.70
CA ARG A 191 8.55 -9.91 -9.43
C ARG A 191 7.20 -9.21 -9.30
N LEU A 192 6.60 -8.88 -10.42
CA LEU A 192 5.39 -8.11 -10.52
C LEU A 192 4.28 -8.90 -11.21
N ARG A 193 3.05 -8.84 -10.68
CA ARG A 193 1.86 -9.22 -11.46
C ARG A 193 1.40 -8.03 -12.28
N ALA A 194 1.30 -8.22 -13.59
CA ALA A 194 0.94 -7.18 -14.53
C ALA A 194 -0.01 -7.67 -15.61
N HIS A 195 -0.80 -6.77 -16.15
CA HIS A 195 -1.70 -7.02 -17.27
C HIS A 195 -0.89 -7.33 -18.54
N ALA A 196 -1.41 -8.21 -19.42
CA ALA A 196 -0.75 -8.61 -20.68
C ALA A 196 -0.20 -7.45 -21.52
N ASN A 197 -0.99 -6.38 -21.75
CA ASN A 197 -0.53 -5.17 -22.44
C ASN A 197 0.72 -4.52 -21.83
N PHE A 198 0.86 -4.54 -20.50
CA PHE A 198 2.07 -4.04 -19.84
C PHE A 198 3.27 -4.94 -20.13
N VAL A 199 3.07 -6.25 -20.10
CA VAL A 199 4.10 -7.24 -20.45
C VAL A 199 4.55 -7.07 -21.90
N ALA A 200 3.59 -6.96 -22.83
CA ALA A 200 3.87 -6.72 -24.24
C ALA A 200 4.63 -5.40 -24.46
N ALA A 201 4.29 -4.34 -23.73
CA ALA A 201 4.99 -3.05 -23.81
C ALA A 201 6.42 -3.11 -23.23
N LEU A 202 6.72 -4.02 -22.31
CA LEU A 202 8.08 -4.26 -21.80
C LEU A 202 8.93 -5.06 -22.79
N THR A 203 8.33 -6.05 -23.47
CA THR A 203 9.05 -6.90 -24.42
C THR A 203 9.20 -6.27 -25.79
N THR A 204 8.35 -5.29 -26.12
CA THR A 204 8.52 -4.48 -27.35
C THR A 204 9.84 -3.74 -27.20
N PRO A 205 10.86 -4.03 -28.04
CA PRO A 205 12.10 -3.27 -28.01
C PRO A 205 11.75 -1.84 -28.39
N ARG A 206 11.62 -0.97 -27.38
CA ARG A 206 11.44 0.46 -27.62
C ARG A 206 12.66 0.90 -28.41
N GLY A 207 12.39 1.32 -29.63
CA GLY A 207 13.36 1.81 -30.59
C GLY A 207 14.39 2.69 -29.90
N ARG A 208 15.62 2.38 -30.23
CA ARG A 208 16.85 3.12 -29.97
C ARG A 208 16.79 4.47 -30.72
N GLU A 209 15.77 5.29 -30.53
CA GLU A 209 15.50 6.48 -31.34
C GLU A 209 14.95 7.63 -30.49
N SER A 210 15.85 8.58 -30.22
CA SER A 210 15.66 10.01 -29.86
C SER A 210 16.71 10.53 -28.85
N ARG A 211 17.96 10.05 -28.96
CA ARG A 211 19.14 10.89 -28.66
C ARG A 211 19.91 11.06 -29.96
N GLY A 212 19.36 11.88 -30.85
CA GLY A 212 20.08 12.65 -31.85
C GLY A 212 20.02 14.10 -31.41
#